data_AF-A0A0B1T9W7-F1
#
_entry.id   AF-A0A0B1T9W7-F1
#
_cell.length_a   1.000
_cell.length_b   1.000
_cell.length_c   1.000
_cell.angle_alpha   90.00
_cell.angle_beta   90.00
_cell.angle_gamma   90.00
#
_symmetry.space_group_name_H-M   'P 1'
#
loop_
_entity.id
_entity.type
_entity.pdbx_description
1 polymer ?
#
loop_
_entity_poly.entity_id
_entity_poly.type
_entity_poly.pdbx_seq_one_letter_code
_entity_poly.pdbx_strand_id
1 'polypeptide(L)'
;MESIVIAGFLNENELQDLENINLMYNKYWAPVNWSMAICMQAYKEGCIETIPGVVAIQTEIKKFRTGLAQLCNYDWVPIPIAYPQ
;
A
#
# COMPACT_ATOMS: atom_id res chain seq x y z
N MET A 1 -12.72 1.85 10.11
CA MET A 1 -11.72 2.59 9.31
C MET A 1 -11.60 4.03 9.79
N GLU A 2 -12.68 4.63 10.32
CA GLU A 2 -12.70 5.95 10.98
C GLU A 2 -11.58 6.17 12.02
N SER A 3 -11.21 5.17 12.82
CA SER A 3 -10.11 5.31 13.79
C SER A 3 -8.76 5.63 13.12
N ILE A 4 -8.55 5.22 11.87
CA ILE A 4 -7.33 5.50 11.09
C ILE A 4 -7.32 6.96 10.63
N VAL A 5 -8.51 7.51 10.33
CA VAL A 5 -8.70 8.93 10.00
C VAL A 5 -8.46 9.80 11.24
N ILE A 6 -9.05 9.43 12.37
CA ILE A 6 -8.86 10.14 13.65
C ILE A 6 -7.39 10.13 14.06
N ALA A 7 -6.67 9.03 13.82
CA ALA A 7 -5.24 8.93 14.09
C ALA A 7 -4.36 9.73 13.10
N GLY A 8 -4.93 10.33 12.05
CA GLY A 8 -4.22 11.15 11.07
C GLY A 8 -3.45 10.38 9.99
N PHE A 9 -3.69 9.08 9.84
CA PHE A 9 -3.03 8.25 8.82
C PHE A 9 -3.74 8.25 7.46
N LEU A 10 -5.00 8.69 7.42
CA LEU A 10 -5.84 8.73 6.23
C LEU A 10 -6.71 9.98 6.29
N ASN A 11 -6.87 10.68 5.17
CA ASN A 11 -7.79 11.81 5.08
C ASN A 11 -9.24 11.35 4.87
N GLU A 12 -10.21 12.22 5.16
CA GLU A 12 -11.64 11.91 4.98
C GLU A 12 -11.98 11.62 3.50
N ASN A 13 -11.38 12.36 2.57
CA ASN A 13 -11.57 12.13 1.13
C ASN A 13 -11.01 10.76 0.70
N GLU A 14 -9.84 10.37 1.23
CA GLU A 14 -9.21 9.09 0.93
C GLU A 14 -10.00 7.93 1.53
N LEU A 15 -10.65 8.13 2.68
CA LEU A 15 -11.59 7.16 3.24
C LEU A 15 -12.76 6.91 2.30
N GLN A 16 -13.38 7.96 1.76
CA GLN A 16 -14.46 7.82 0.79
C GLN A 16 -14.01 7.07 -0.46
N ASP A 17 -12.82 7.38 -0.99
CA ASP A 17 -12.26 6.66 -2.13
C ASP A 17 -12.02 5.18 -1.82
N LEU A 18 -11.54 4.83 -0.62
CA LEU A 18 -11.40 3.43 -0.19
C LEU A 18 -12.74 2.73 -0.09
N GLU A 19 -13.76 3.39 0.45
CA GLU A 19 -15.11 2.83 0.60
C GLU A 19 -15.78 2.59 -0.75
N ASN A 20 -15.57 3.50 -1.71
CA ASN A 20 -16.08 3.41 -3.09
C ASN A 20 -15.52 2.21 -3.87
N ILE A 21 -14.36 1.67 -3.48
CA ILE A 21 -13.81 0.44 -4.08
C ILE A 21 -14.68 -0.76 -3.66
N ASN A 22 -15.57 -1.21 -4.55
CA ASN A 22 -16.43 -2.37 -4.27
C ASN A 22 -15.68 -3.70 -4.46
N LEU A 23 -14.90 -4.09 -3.46
CA LEU A 23 -14.19 -5.37 -3.39
C LEU A 23 -14.37 -6.00 -2.00
N MET A 24 -14.58 -7.31 -1.97
CA MET A 24 -14.68 -8.10 -0.74
C MET A 24 -13.32 -8.34 -0.06
N TYR A 25 -12.22 -8.12 -0.78
CA TYR A 25 -10.86 -8.35 -0.30
C TYR A 25 -10.30 -7.13 0.45
N ASN A 26 -9.27 -7.37 1.27
CA ASN A 26 -8.56 -6.30 1.98
C ASN A 26 -7.96 -5.30 0.98
N LYS A 27 -8.20 -4.00 1.24
CA LYS A 27 -7.86 -2.88 0.37
C LYS A 27 -6.50 -2.24 0.69
N TYR A 28 -5.65 -2.88 1.49
CA TYR A 28 -4.32 -2.37 1.85
C TYR A 28 -3.41 -2.06 0.64
N TRP A 29 -3.71 -2.61 -0.53
CA TRP A 29 -3.00 -2.34 -1.78
C TRP A 29 -3.30 -0.95 -2.34
N ALA A 30 -4.44 -0.33 -2.01
CA ALA A 30 -4.88 0.92 -2.60
C ALA A 30 -3.95 2.10 -2.24
N PRO A 31 -3.54 2.30 -0.98
CA PRO A 31 -2.53 3.32 -0.63
C PRO A 31 -1.18 3.13 -1.33
N VAL A 32 -0.75 1.87 -1.51
CA VAL A 32 0.48 1.57 -2.26
C VAL A 32 0.32 2.00 -3.72
N ASN A 33 -0.83 1.73 -4.33
CA ASN A 33 -1.11 2.16 -5.70
C ASN A 33 -1.15 3.69 -5.84
N TRP A 34 -1.75 4.39 -4.87
CA TRP A 34 -1.75 5.86 -4.85
C TRP A 34 -0.35 6.43 -4.75
N SER A 35 0.53 5.85 -3.91
CA SER A 35 1.91 6.30 -3.80
C SER A 35 2.69 6.17 -5.13
N MET A 36 2.43 5.12 -5.91
CA MET A 36 3.00 4.97 -7.26
C MET A 36 2.48 6.05 -8.23
N ALA A 37 1.18 6.34 -8.19
CA ALA A 37 0.57 7.37 -9.02
C ALA A 37 1.11 8.77 -8.69
N ILE A 38 1.23 9.10 -7.40
CA ILE A 38 1.83 10.34 -6.91
C ILE A 38 3.29 10.45 -7.36
N CYS A 39 4.06 9.36 -7.27
CA CYS A 39 5.44 9.35 -7.74
C CYS A 39 5.55 9.70 -9.25
N MET A 40 4.64 9.17 -10.08
CA MET A 40 4.60 9.54 -11.50
C MET A 40 4.08 10.95 -11.75
N GLN A 41 3.16 11.44 -10.93
CA GLN A 41 2.69 12.81 -11.01
C GLN A 41 3.81 13.80 -10.67
N ALA A 42 4.56 13.54 -9.60
CA ALA A 42 5.72 14.33 -9.20
C ALA A 42 6.81 14.38 -10.29
N TYR A 43 6.98 13.31 -11.07
CA TYR A 43 7.85 13.32 -12.25
C TYR A 43 7.31 14.23 -13.36
N LYS A 44 6.01 14.15 -13.67
CA LYS A 44 5.37 14.99 -14.70
C LYS A 44 5.40 16.48 -14.33
N GLU A 45 5.29 16.80 -13.05
CA GLU A 45 5.35 18.16 -12.51
C GLU A 45 6.79 18.70 -12.40
N GLY A 46 7.81 17.87 -12.68
CA GLY A 46 9.21 18.26 -12.61
C GLY A 46 9.78 18.29 -11.19
N CYS A 47 9.06 17.80 -10.18
CA CYS A 47 9.59 17.62 -8.83
C CYS A 47 10.68 16.54 -8.77
N ILE A 48 10.62 15.55 -9.68
CA ILE A 48 11.66 14.55 -9.88
C ILE A 48 12.24 14.76 -11.28
N GLU A 49 13.51 15.14 -11.34
CA GLU A 49 14.14 15.56 -12.60
C GLU A 49 14.54 14.39 -13.50
N THR A 50 14.76 13.20 -12.93
CA THR A 50 15.37 12.08 -13.66
C THR A 50 14.56 10.79 -13.54
N ILE A 51 14.44 10.07 -14.66
CA ILE A 51 13.78 8.76 -14.72
C ILE A 51 14.43 7.75 -13.74
N PRO A 52 15.77 7.66 -13.61
CA PRO A 52 16.39 6.80 -12.60
C PRO A 52 15.95 7.12 -11.16
N GLY A 53 15.74 8.40 -10.83
CA GLY A 53 15.23 8.80 -9.50
C GLY A 53 13.82 8.27 -9.24
N VAL A 54 12.93 8.36 -10.24
CA VAL A 54 11.58 7.77 -10.17
C VAL A 54 11.65 6.26 -9.97
N VAL A 55 12.50 5.57 -10.73
CA VAL A 55 12.66 4.12 -10.63
C VAL A 55 13.17 3.72 -9.24
N ALA A 56 14.11 4.47 -8.66
CA ALA A 56 14.62 4.22 -7.31
C ALA A 56 13.51 4.32 -6.26
N ILE A 57 12.71 5.40 -6.30
CA ILE A 57 11.58 5.59 -5.38
C ILE A 57 10.55 4.45 -5.53
N GLN A 58 10.15 4.14 -6.77
CA GLN A 58 9.22 3.04 -7.03
C GLN A 58 9.77 1.69 -6.59
N THR A 59 11.09 1.49 -6.61
CA THR A 59 11.73 0.26 -6.14
C THR A 59 11.56 0.10 -4.63
N GLU A 60 11.78 1.16 -3.86
CA GLU A 60 11.57 1.12 -2.40
C GLU A 60 10.09 0.94 -2.03
N ILE A 61 9.17 1.59 -2.76
CA ILE A 61 7.73 1.37 -2.57
C ILE A 61 7.36 -0.11 -2.82
N LYS A 62 7.90 -0.72 -3.89
CA LYS A 62 7.69 -2.15 -4.18
C LYS A 62 8.25 -3.03 -3.08
N LYS A 63 9.43 -2.70 -2.54
CA LYS A 63 10.05 -3.43 -1.43
C LYS A 63 9.19 -3.41 -0.18
N PHE A 64 8.66 -2.23 0.19
CA PHE A 64 7.71 -2.08 1.29
C PHE A 64 6.45 -2.94 1.09
N ARG A 65 5.84 -2.88 -0.11
CA ARG A 65 4.67 -3.71 -0.46
C ARG A 65 4.96 -5.21 -0.33
N THR A 66 6.15 -5.65 -0.73
CA THR A 66 6.56 -7.07 -0.59
C THR A 66 6.65 -7.48 0.88
N GLY A 67 7.15 -6.61 1.76
CA GLY A 67 7.14 -6.84 3.21
C GLY A 67 5.71 -6.99 3.78
N LEU A 68 4.78 -6.13 3.36
CA LEU A 68 3.37 -6.27 3.75
C LEU A 68 2.77 -7.61 3.27
N ALA A 69 3.05 -8.00 2.03
CA ALA A 69 2.58 -9.27 1.49
C ALA A 69 3.12 -10.48 2.28
N GLN A 70 4.38 -10.43 2.74
CA GLN A 70 4.94 -11.45 3.62
C GLN A 70 4.16 -11.54 4.94
N LEU A 71 3.86 -10.40 5.57
CA LEU A 71 3.06 -10.38 6.80
C LEU A 71 1.67 -11.00 6.58
N CYS A 72 0.98 -10.64 5.49
CA CYS A 72 -0.31 -11.23 5.15
C CYS A 72 -0.22 -12.75 4.90
N ASN A 73 0.88 -13.23 4.31
CA ASN A 73 1.07 -14.66 4.08
C ASN A 73 1.25 -15.43 5.39
N TYR A 74 1.98 -14.87 6.36
CA TYR A 74 2.13 -15.47 7.69
C TYR A 74 0.81 -15.50 8.48
N ASP A 75 -0.02 -14.48 8.33
CA ASP A 75 -1.35 -14.43 8.94
C ASP A 75 -2.32 -15.43 8.28
N TRP A 76 -2.27 -15.56 6.96
CA TRP A 76 -3.16 -16.44 6.21
C TRP A 76 -2.80 -17.93 6.33
N VAL A 77 -1.51 -18.27 6.43
CA VAL A 77 -1.03 -19.66 6.47
C VAL A 77 -0.48 -20.00 7.85
N PRO A 78 -1.30 -20.56 8.76
CA PRO A 78 -0.81 -21.01 10.06
C PRO A 78 0.09 -22.24 9.94
N ILE A 79 0.94 -22.46 10.94
CA ILE A 79 1.74 -23.69 11.05
C ILE A 79 0.79 -24.90 11.00
N PRO A 80 1.06 -25.92 10.18
CA PRO A 80 0.16 -27.06 10.07
C PRO A 80 -0.02 -27.73 11.43
N ILE A 81 -1.28 -28.00 11.80
CA ILE A 81 -1.70 -28.52 13.11
C ILE A 81 -1.05 -29.89 13.42
N ALA A 82 -0.58 -30.60 12.41
CA ALA A 82 0.12 -31.87 12.57
C ALA A 82 1.56 -31.74 13.13
N TYR A 83 2.15 -30.54 13.17
CA TYR A 83 3.52 -30.34 13.68
C TYR A 83 3.63 -30.15 15.20
N PRO A 84 2.67 -29.50 15.90
CA PRO A 84 2.69 -29.38 17.36
C PRO A 84 2.13 -30.60 18.13
N GLN A 85 1.70 -31.67 17.44
CA GLN A 85 1.14 -32.91 18.01
C GLN A 85 2.19 -34.01 18.09
#